data_AF-A0AAD6HJY4-F1
#
_entry.id   AF-A0AAD6HJY4-F1
#
_cell.length_a   1.000
_cell.length_b   1.000
_cell.length_c   1.000
_cell.angle_alpha   90.00
_cell.angle_beta   90.00
_cell.angle_gamma   90.00
#
_symmetry.space_group_name_H-M   'P 1'
#
loop_
_entity.id
_entity.type
_entity.pdbx_description
1 polymer ?
#
loop_
_entity_poly.entity_id
_entity_poly.type
_entity_poly.pdbx_seq_one_letter_code
_entity_poly.pdbx_strand_id
1 'polypeptide(L)'
;MGQSSAANVASMLKISYTGIELALVVGICGGVPYPPGNNEQEIFLGDVIISDSAIQYDFGKQYPSGFQHKTGVKEKIGRPSQEIMSMLASLRSKAGRQQLEVETMRHLRLFQQSQGLPLPESDDILFASSFIHRHPDKKGSECAC
;
A
#
# COMPACT_ATOMS: atom_id res chain seq x y z
N MET A 1 14.00 2.49 4.07
CA MET A 1 14.38 2.22 2.67
C MET A 1 13.65 3.23 1.78
N GLY A 2 14.29 3.71 0.70
CA GLY A 2 13.91 4.99 0.08
C GLY A 2 13.41 4.90 -1.37
N GLN A 3 12.45 5.77 -1.70
CA GLN A 3 11.85 5.93 -3.03
C GLN A 3 12.89 6.09 -4.14
N SER A 4 13.93 6.90 -3.92
CA SER A 4 14.98 7.17 -4.92
C SER A 4 15.80 5.93 -5.29
N SER A 5 16.10 5.07 -4.31
CA SER A 5 16.87 3.84 -4.56
C SER A 5 16.05 2.86 -5.39
N ALA A 6 14.78 2.65 -5.06
CA ALA A 6 13.87 1.81 -5.82
C ALA A 6 13.68 2.32 -7.26
N ALA A 7 13.52 3.64 -7.44
CA ALA A 7 13.40 4.25 -8.76
C ALA A 7 14.65 4.06 -9.62
N ASN A 8 15.85 4.17 -9.04
CA ASN A 8 17.10 3.93 -9.75
C ASN A 8 17.23 2.48 -10.19
N VAL A 9 16.94 1.51 -9.32
CA VAL A 9 17.00 0.09 -9.69
C VAL A 9 15.96 -0.22 -10.79
N ALA A 10 14.73 0.28 -10.65
CA ALA A 10 13.67 0.06 -11.64
C ALA A 10 14.02 0.67 -13.02
N SER A 11 14.64 1.85 -13.06
CA SER A 11 15.07 2.46 -14.32
C SER A 11 16.17 1.65 -15.01
N MET A 12 17.13 1.11 -14.24
CA MET A 12 18.16 0.22 -14.76
C MET A 12 17.56 -1.10 -15.27
N LEU A 13 16.63 -1.72 -14.53
CA LEU A 13 15.95 -2.95 -14.97
C LEU A 13 15.23 -2.76 -16.31
N LYS A 14 14.56 -1.63 -16.50
CA LYS A 14 13.89 -1.30 -17.76
C LYS A 14 14.87 -1.21 -18.95
N ILE A 15 16.10 -0.76 -18.71
CA ILE A 15 17.13 -0.66 -19.75
C ILE A 15 17.77 -2.03 -20.01
N SER A 16 18.14 -2.74 -18.95
CA SER A 16 18.87 -4.02 -19.04
C SER A 16 18.00 -5.18 -19.50
N TYR A 17 16.69 -5.13 -19.22
CA TYR A 17 15.75 -6.21 -19.52
C TYR A 17 14.57 -5.64 -20.34
N THR A 18 14.77 -5.55 -21.64
CA THR A 18 13.80 -4.94 -22.58
C THR A 18 12.53 -5.77 -22.77
N GLY A 19 12.53 -7.05 -22.38
CA GLY A 19 11.35 -7.93 -22.42
C GLY A 19 10.43 -7.82 -21.21
N ILE A 20 10.68 -6.91 -20.27
CA ILE A 20 9.77 -6.70 -19.12
C ILE A 20 8.53 -5.96 -19.61
N GLU A 21 7.38 -6.63 -19.55
CA GLU A 21 6.07 -6.05 -19.89
C GLU A 21 5.30 -5.56 -18.65
N LEU A 22 5.60 -6.13 -17.48
CA LEU A 22 4.95 -5.79 -16.21
C LEU A 22 5.97 -5.76 -15.07
N ALA A 23 5.91 -4.69 -14.27
CA ALA A 23 6.64 -4.57 -13.01
C ALA A 23 5.64 -4.27 -11.88
N LEU A 24 5.72 -5.04 -10.80
CA LEU A 24 4.88 -4.88 -9.62
C LEU A 24 5.72 -4.35 -8.45
N VAL A 25 5.22 -3.30 -7.78
CA VAL A 25 5.78 -2.84 -6.52
C VAL A 25 5.06 -3.58 -5.40
N VAL A 26 5.76 -4.52 -4.75
CA VAL A 26 5.20 -5.37 -3.70
C VAL A 26 5.93 -5.11 -2.39
N GLY A 27 5.18 -5.00 -1.31
CA GLY A 27 5.69 -4.79 0.03
C GLY A 27 4.56 -4.67 1.04
N ILE A 28 4.94 -4.39 2.29
CA ILE A 28 3.99 -4.06 3.36
C ILE A 28 3.71 -2.56 3.36
N CYS A 29 2.50 -2.18 3.72
CA CYS A 29 2.09 -0.78 3.87
C CYS A 29 1.27 -0.58 5.16
N GLY A 30 1.22 0.66 5.63
CA GLY A 30 0.22 1.06 6.61
C GLY A 30 -1.10 1.36 5.92
N GLY A 31 -2.22 0.94 6.53
CA GLY A 31 -3.57 1.25 6.07
C GLY A 31 -4.19 2.37 6.91
N VAL A 32 -5.00 3.21 6.28
CA VAL A 32 -5.95 4.07 7.00
C VAL A 32 -7.23 3.25 7.16
N PRO A 33 -7.63 2.86 8.38
CA PRO A 33 -8.72 1.89 8.57
C PRO A 33 -10.05 2.32 7.95
N TYR A 34 -10.31 3.63 7.93
CA TYR A 34 -11.52 4.24 7.37
C TYR A 34 -11.14 5.18 6.22
N PRO A 35 -10.97 4.67 4.99
CA PRO A 35 -10.55 5.48 3.86
C PRO A 35 -11.62 6.54 3.49
N PRO A 36 -11.21 7.79 3.20
CA PRO A 36 -12.14 8.85 2.83
C PRO A 36 -12.98 8.48 1.61
N GLY A 37 -14.31 8.64 1.71
CA GLY A 37 -15.23 8.39 0.61
C GLY A 37 -15.66 6.92 0.45
N ASN A 38 -15.22 6.02 1.33
CA ASN A 38 -15.74 4.66 1.40
C ASN A 38 -15.76 4.17 2.86
N ASN A 39 -16.79 4.57 3.60
CA ASN A 39 -16.93 4.22 5.02
C ASN A 39 -17.42 2.78 5.26
N GLU A 40 -17.76 2.04 4.20
CA GLU A 40 -18.23 0.66 4.29
C GLU A 40 -17.08 -0.36 4.19
N GLN A 41 -15.88 0.08 3.77
CA GLN A 41 -14.73 -0.78 3.60
C GLN A 41 -13.65 -0.43 4.63
N GLU A 42 -13.60 -1.25 5.67
CA GLU A 42 -12.54 -1.22 6.67
C GLU A 42 -11.28 -1.91 6.13
N ILE A 43 -10.10 -1.40 6.52
CA ILE A 43 -8.81 -2.00 6.21
C ILE A 43 -8.18 -2.52 7.51
N PHE A 44 -7.90 -3.83 7.55
CA PHE A 44 -7.32 -4.54 8.69
C PHE A 44 -5.89 -5.02 8.40
N LEU A 45 -5.16 -5.35 9.46
CA LEU A 45 -3.86 -5.98 9.37
C LEU A 45 -3.96 -7.34 8.67
N GLY A 46 -3.14 -7.52 7.64
CA GLY A 46 -3.14 -8.72 6.81
C GLY A 46 -3.96 -8.59 5.52
N ASP A 47 -4.74 -7.50 5.36
CA ASP A 47 -5.39 -7.21 4.10
C ASP A 47 -4.36 -6.96 2.99
N VAL A 48 -4.67 -7.48 1.79
CA VAL A 48 -3.87 -7.26 0.59
C VAL A 48 -4.49 -6.14 -0.22
N ILE A 49 -3.77 -5.01 -0.31
CA ILE A 49 -4.21 -3.85 -1.08
C ILE A 49 -3.60 -3.88 -2.48
N ILE A 50 -4.47 -3.82 -3.49
CA ILE A 50 -4.09 -3.66 -4.90
C ILE A 50 -4.43 -2.24 -5.33
N SER A 51 -3.43 -1.37 -5.44
CA SER A 51 -3.62 0.03 -5.81
C SER A 51 -3.83 0.20 -7.32
N ASP A 52 -4.75 1.08 -7.71
CA ASP A 52 -4.92 1.50 -9.11
C ASP A 52 -4.17 2.81 -9.45
N SER A 53 -3.67 3.49 -8.42
CA SER A 53 -3.04 4.79 -8.50
C SER A 53 -2.12 4.99 -7.30
N ALA A 54 -1.15 5.88 -7.47
CA ALA A 54 -0.22 6.25 -6.43
C ALA A 54 0.02 7.76 -6.46
N ILE A 55 0.12 8.38 -5.29
CA ILE A 55 0.33 9.82 -5.11
C ILE A 55 1.49 9.99 -4.14
N GLN A 56 2.47 10.80 -4.52
CA GLN A 56 3.54 11.18 -3.62
C GLN A 56 3.05 12.32 -2.72
N TYR A 57 2.67 12.02 -1.48
CA TYR A 57 2.05 12.98 -0.56
C TYR A 57 3.05 13.97 0.07
N ASP A 58 4.33 13.62 0.14
CA ASP A 58 5.41 14.44 0.72
C ASP A 58 6.05 15.38 -0.31
N PHE A 59 5.58 15.37 -1.56
CA PHE A 59 6.08 16.24 -2.61
C PHE A 59 5.42 17.61 -2.56
N GLY A 60 6.10 18.57 -1.95
CA GLY A 60 5.56 19.91 -1.78
C GLY A 60 6.59 20.90 -1.29
N LYS A 61 6.11 22.06 -0.86
CA LYS A 61 6.93 23.08 -0.21
C LYS A 61 6.32 23.42 1.14
N GLN A 62 7.16 23.41 2.18
CA GLN A 62 6.79 23.95 3.48
C GLN A 62 6.84 25.48 3.44
N TYR A 63 5.71 26.12 3.69
CA TYR A 63 5.61 27.57 3.90
C TYR A 63 5.29 27.86 5.37
N PRO A 64 5.48 29.10 5.86
CA PRO A 64 5.06 29.48 7.21
C PRO A 64 3.56 29.24 7.48
N SER A 65 2.73 29.28 6.44
CA SER A 65 1.29 28.99 6.51
C SER A 65 0.93 27.49 6.42
N GLY A 66 1.92 26.61 6.24
CA GLY A 66 1.72 25.17 6.15
C GLY A 66 2.38 24.51 4.93
N PHE A 67 2.26 23.20 4.86
CA PHE A 67 2.73 22.41 3.72
C PHE A 67 1.80 22.58 2.53
N GLN A 68 2.34 23.00 1.39
CA GLN A 68 1.62 23.02 0.13
C GLN A 68 2.06 21.86 -0.74
N HIS A 69 1.15 20.90 -0.93
CA HIS A 69 1.33 19.80 -1.86
C HIS A 69 1.37 20.31 -3.29
N LYS A 70 2.36 19.86 -4.07
CA LYS A 70 2.45 20.18 -5.49
C LYS A 70 1.65 19.16 -6.30
N THR A 71 0.59 19.61 -6.96
CA THR A 71 -0.44 18.78 -7.61
C THR A 71 -0.38 18.79 -9.14
N GLY A 72 0.71 19.28 -9.73
CA GLY A 72 0.88 19.45 -11.17
C GLY A 72 0.85 18.13 -11.96
N VAL A 73 0.56 18.22 -13.26
CA VAL A 73 0.42 17.06 -14.17
C VAL A 73 1.70 16.23 -14.30
N LYS A 74 2.88 16.85 -14.12
CA LYS A 74 4.18 16.15 -14.10
C LYS A 74 4.46 15.38 -12.80
N GLU A 75 3.63 15.58 -11.79
CA GLU A 75 3.88 15.18 -10.40
C GLU A 75 2.93 14.06 -9.94
N LYS A 76 1.91 13.74 -10.77
CA LYS A 76 1.13 12.51 -10.64
C LYS A 76 1.92 11.37 -11.25
N ILE A 77 2.03 10.25 -10.53
CA ILE A 77 2.49 8.99 -11.13
C ILE A 77 1.54 8.72 -12.31
N GLY A 78 2.12 8.56 -13.50
CA GLY A 78 1.37 8.44 -14.74
C GLY A 78 0.30 7.35 -14.64
N ARG A 79 -0.80 7.54 -15.37
CA ARG A 79 -1.87 6.54 -15.42
C ARG A 79 -1.29 5.20 -15.90
N PRO A 80 -1.65 4.06 -15.28
CA PRO A 80 -1.25 2.75 -15.78
C PRO A 80 -1.66 2.55 -17.25
N SER A 81 -0.97 1.66 -17.95
CA SER A 81 -1.32 1.33 -19.34
C SER A 81 -2.73 0.74 -19.44
N GLN A 82 -3.32 0.75 -20.63
CA GLN A 82 -4.69 0.25 -20.84
C GLN A 82 -4.81 -1.25 -20.47
N GLU A 83 -3.76 -2.02 -20.73
CA GLU A 83 -3.64 -3.43 -20.39
C GLU A 83 -3.71 -3.63 -18.87
N ILE A 84 -2.94 -2.85 -18.11
CA ILE A 84 -2.95 -2.90 -16.64
C ILE A 84 -4.31 -2.48 -16.10
N MET A 85 -4.92 -1.43 -16.66
CA MET A 85 -6.25 -1.00 -16.24
C MET A 85 -7.34 -2.05 -16.52
N SER A 86 -7.26 -2.74 -17.66
CA SER A 86 -8.16 -3.84 -17.99
C SER A 86 -7.99 -5.00 -16.99
N MET A 87 -6.74 -5.35 -16.66
CA MET A 87 -6.45 -6.35 -15.63
C MET A 87 -7.01 -5.94 -14.26
N LEU A 88 -6.80 -4.69 -13.83
CA LEU A 88 -7.38 -4.16 -12.58
C LEU A 88 -8.90 -4.20 -12.58
N ALA A 89 -9.55 -3.87 -13.71
CA ALA A 89 -11.00 -3.96 -13.84
C ALA A 89 -11.50 -5.41 -13.72
N SER A 90 -10.77 -6.36 -14.30
CA SER A 90 -11.06 -7.80 -14.14
C SER A 90 -10.94 -8.24 -12.68
N LEU A 91 -9.88 -7.85 -11.98
CA LEU A 91 -9.68 -8.15 -10.56
C LEU A 91 -10.76 -7.53 -9.65
N ARG A 92 -11.29 -6.36 -10.03
CA ARG A 92 -12.41 -5.70 -9.33
C ARG A 92 -13.76 -6.36 -9.57
N SER A 93 -13.93 -7.10 -10.67
CA SER A 93 -15.17 -7.81 -10.94
C SER A 93 -15.43 -8.86 -9.86
N LYS A 94 -16.70 -9.14 -9.57
CA LYS A 94 -17.09 -10.15 -8.56
C LYS A 94 -16.41 -11.51 -8.82
N ALA A 95 -16.41 -11.95 -10.07
CA ALA A 95 -15.80 -13.22 -10.46
C ALA A 95 -14.26 -13.20 -10.30
N GLY A 96 -13.61 -12.14 -10.78
CA GLY A 96 -12.15 -12.00 -10.66
C GLY A 96 -11.70 -11.92 -9.21
N ARG A 97 -12.43 -11.18 -8.37
CA ARG A 97 -12.18 -11.10 -6.92
C ARG A 97 -12.32 -12.46 -6.23
N GLN A 98 -13.41 -13.18 -6.51
CA GLN A 98 -13.62 -14.52 -5.95
C GLN A 98 -12.51 -15.49 -6.36
N GLN A 99 -12.10 -15.47 -7.63
CA GLN A 99 -11.00 -16.30 -8.10
C GLN A 99 -9.68 -15.94 -7.42
N LEU A 100 -9.39 -14.65 -7.27
CA LEU A 100 -8.20 -14.17 -6.57
C LEU A 100 -8.19 -14.62 -5.11
N GLU A 101 -9.30 -14.50 -4.39
CA GLU A 101 -9.44 -14.95 -3.00
C GLU A 101 -9.20 -16.45 -2.87
N VAL A 102 -9.79 -17.27 -3.76
CA VAL A 102 -9.60 -18.73 -3.77
C VAL A 102 -8.14 -19.11 -3.99
N GLU A 103 -7.48 -18.54 -5.01
CA GLU A 103 -6.09 -18.86 -5.31
C GLU A 103 -5.13 -18.37 -4.22
N THR A 104 -5.39 -17.18 -3.66
CA THR A 104 -4.62 -16.62 -2.55
C THR A 104 -4.71 -17.53 -1.32
N MET A 105 -5.93 -17.96 -0.96
CA MET A 105 -6.14 -18.88 0.17
C MET A 105 -5.48 -20.24 -0.06
N ARG A 106 -5.51 -20.75 -1.30
CA ARG A 106 -4.82 -22.00 -1.66
C ARG A 106 -3.31 -21.88 -1.45
N HIS A 107 -2.70 -20.80 -1.93
CA HIS A 107 -1.27 -20.56 -1.76
C HIS A 107 -0.89 -20.33 -0.30
N LEU A 108 -1.67 -19.55 0.46
CA LEU A 108 -1.42 -19.30 1.87
C LEU A 108 -1.39 -20.60 2.68
N ARG A 109 -2.33 -21.52 2.43
CA ARG A 109 -2.37 -22.83 3.09
C ARG A 109 -1.11 -23.66 2.82
N LEU A 110 -0.62 -23.67 1.58
CA LEU A 110 0.61 -24.38 1.22
C LEU A 110 1.84 -23.78 1.93
N PHE A 111 1.90 -22.46 2.07
CA PHE A 111 2.97 -21.79 2.82
C PHE A 111 2.90 -22.08 4.32
N GLN A 112 1.70 -22.03 4.91
CA GLN A 112 1.51 -22.35 6.34
C GLN A 112 1.93 -23.78 6.67
N GLN A 113 1.60 -24.74 5.80
CA GLN A 113 1.98 -26.15 5.97
C GLN A 113 3.50 -26.38 5.87
N SER A 114 4.20 -25.59 5.05
CA SER A 114 5.64 -25.79 4.83
C SER A 114 6.54 -24.99 5.78
N GLN A 115 6.10 -23.83 6.26
CA GLN A 115 6.93 -22.90 7.04
C GLN A 115 6.48 -22.75 8.50
N GLY A 116 5.34 -23.33 8.91
CA GLY A 116 4.86 -23.25 10.28
C GLY A 116 4.64 -21.81 10.75
N LEU A 117 4.13 -20.94 9.87
CA LEU A 117 3.87 -19.54 10.19
C LEU A 117 2.85 -19.43 11.33
N PRO A 118 3.22 -18.86 12.49
CA PRO A 118 2.29 -18.71 13.60
C PRO A 118 1.20 -17.70 13.21
N LEU A 119 -0.05 -18.04 13.56
CA LEU A 119 -1.14 -17.07 13.49
C LEU A 119 -0.90 -16.00 14.58
N PRO A 120 -1.26 -14.72 14.35
CA PRO A 120 -1.30 -13.74 15.42
C PRO A 120 -2.17 -14.26 16.58
N GLU A 121 -1.66 -14.14 17.81
CA GLU A 121 -2.40 -14.59 19.01
C GLU A 121 -3.46 -13.58 19.48
N SER A 122 -3.40 -12.35 18.95
CA SER A 122 -4.28 -11.25 19.30
C SER A 122 -5.17 -10.85 18.14
N ASP A 123 -6.41 -10.52 18.43
CA ASP A 123 -7.33 -9.90 17.47
C ASP A 123 -6.78 -8.55 17.00
N ASP A 124 -7.07 -8.23 15.73
CA ASP A 124 -6.78 -6.90 15.19
C ASP A 124 -7.83 -5.89 15.68
N ILE A 125 -7.38 -4.72 16.14
CA ILE A 125 -8.23 -3.71 16.76
C ILE A 125 -7.98 -2.38 16.06
N LEU A 126 -9.04 -1.85 15.43
CA LEU A 126 -9.01 -0.53 14.82
C LEU A 126 -9.24 0.55 15.88
N PHE A 127 -8.47 1.62 15.78
CA PHE A 127 -8.63 2.80 16.63
C PHE A 127 -9.32 3.93 15.86
N ALA A 128 -10.16 4.69 16.54
CA ALA A 128 -10.72 5.92 15.99
C ALA A 128 -9.59 6.91 15.67
N SER A 129 -9.77 7.75 14.65
CA SER A 129 -8.77 8.78 14.29
C SER A 129 -8.52 9.81 15.39
N SER A 130 -9.46 9.95 16.35
CA SER A 130 -9.33 10.79 17.54
C SER A 130 -8.69 10.07 18.74
N PHE A 131 -8.34 8.79 18.60
CA PHE A 131 -7.73 8.02 19.68
C PHE A 131 -6.31 8.53 19.95
N ILE A 132 -6.06 8.95 21.20
CA ILE A 132 -4.74 9.42 21.62
C ILE A 132 -3.88 8.20 21.96
N HIS A 133 -2.91 7.90 21.10
CA HIS A 133 -1.92 6.86 21.36
C HIS A 133 -1.01 7.28 22.52
N ARG A 134 -1.23 6.72 23.72
CA ARG A 134 -0.31 6.90 24.84
C ARG A 134 0.91 6.02 24.64
N HIS A 135 2.02 6.61 24.24
CA HIS A 135 3.31 5.92 24.24
C HIS A 135 3.75 5.67 25.69
N PRO A 136 4.28 4.47 26.02
CA PRO A 136 4.85 4.23 27.34
C PRO A 136 5.96 5.25 27.58
N ASP A 137 5.87 5.90 28.73
CA ASP A 137 6.73 7.02 29.14
C ASP A 137 8.17 6.52 29.35
N LYS A 138 8.94 6.42 28.26
CA LYS A 138 10.40 6.36 28.38
C LYS A 138 10.83 7.75 28.80
N LYS A 139 11.15 7.91 30.08
CA LYS A 139 11.75 9.14 30.67
C LYS A 139 12.61 9.86 29.63
N GLY A 140 12.11 10.96 29.08
CA GLY A 140 12.90 11.90 28.26
C GLY A 140 12.67 11.90 26.76
N SER A 141 11.63 11.27 26.21
CA SER A 141 11.24 11.53 24.81
C SER A 141 9.85 12.15 24.75
N GLU A 142 9.80 13.48 24.59
CA GLU A 142 8.57 14.18 24.15
C GLU A 142 8.16 13.59 22.80
N CYS A 143 7.02 12.90 22.78
CA CYS A 143 6.43 12.41 21.55
C CYS A 143 5.84 13.61 20.80
N ALA A 144 6.43 13.97 19.66
CA ALA A 144 5.98 15.05 18.80
C ALA A 144 4.87 14.58 17.84
N CYS A 145 3.82 13.97 18.39
CA CYS A 145 2.57 13.77 17.66
C CYS A 145 1.81 15.09 17.51
#